data_AF-A0A1S3XMZ1-F1
#
_entry.id   AF-A0A1S3XMZ1-F1
#
_cell.length_a   1.000
_cell.length_b   1.000
_cell.length_c   1.000
_cell.angle_alpha   90.00
_cell.angle_beta   90.00
_cell.angle_gamma   90.00
#
_symmetry.space_group_name_H-M   'P 1'
#
loop_
_entity.id
_entity.type
_entity.pdbx_description
1 polymer ?
#
loop_
_entity_poly.entity_id
_entity_poly.type
_entity_poly.pdbx_seq_one_letter_code
_entity_poly.pdbx_strand_id
1 'polypeptide(L)'
;MLLESSRYQHPKFLLKKALLAWDRICYPRIAGGFNILDITTWNKGAISKLLWNLCKKADKLWVRWIHRYYGKNRNIFEDVPKQASWIVQKILKATKYFDEAGYTMAEVQNMERFSTTHFYIKLRDEFQKVIWRKLVCNNIGLPRWIFTLRMAAHGRLYTRDRLFKLGVTTNQVCPLCDQDDEYISHLFFICGVSATIWKKLLMWLGIRRPPMNWEDELQWAKLNARGRSPKAEVFRIMLAAVVYHVWKERNYKVFRGTKQNTEILIRQIIQEIHYRGAIKI
;
A
#
# COMPACT_ATOMS: atom_id res chain seq x y z
N MET A 1 15.82 31.51 -42.10
CA MET A 1 15.74 30.04 -41.97
C MET A 1 16.84 29.59 -40.99
N LEU A 2 16.56 29.67 -39.69
CA LEU A 2 17.36 29.00 -38.65
C LEU A 2 16.36 28.50 -37.60
N LEU A 3 16.35 27.19 -37.43
CA LEU A 3 15.50 26.43 -36.51
C LEU A 3 15.96 26.71 -35.08
N GLU A 4 15.19 27.48 -34.32
CA GLU A 4 15.33 27.50 -32.86
C GLU A 4 14.86 26.16 -32.30
N SER A 5 15.82 25.32 -31.94
CA SER A 5 15.60 24.14 -31.11
C SER A 5 14.97 24.58 -29.79
N SER A 6 13.68 24.28 -29.59
CA SER A 6 13.06 24.41 -28.28
C SER A 6 13.70 23.37 -27.36
N ARG A 7 14.68 23.83 -26.59
CA ARG A 7 15.23 23.08 -25.47
C ARG A 7 14.08 22.89 -24.48
N TYR A 8 13.51 21.69 -24.46
CA TYR A 8 12.68 21.21 -23.36
C TYR A 8 13.45 21.43 -22.06
N GLN A 9 13.13 22.52 -21.36
CA GLN A 9 13.54 22.72 -19.98
C GLN A 9 12.80 21.68 -19.16
N HIS A 10 13.49 20.59 -18.82
CA HIS A 10 13.01 19.67 -17.80
C HIS A 10 12.71 20.48 -16.53
N PRO A 11 11.46 20.54 -16.06
CA PRO A 11 11.19 21.20 -14.80
C PRO A 11 11.92 20.43 -13.69
N LYS A 12 12.81 21.12 -12.97
CA LYS A 12 13.55 20.68 -11.77
C LYS A 12 12.64 20.23 -10.59
N PHE A 13 11.36 19.96 -10.83
CA PHE A 13 10.31 19.80 -9.80
C PHE A 13 9.85 18.36 -9.55
N LEU A 14 10.36 17.35 -10.25
CA LEU A 14 10.23 15.96 -9.80
C LEU A 14 11.23 15.68 -8.67
N LEU A 15 11.16 16.47 -7.60
CA LEU A 15 11.67 16.04 -6.30
C LEU A 15 11.03 14.67 -6.05
N LYS A 16 11.88 13.65 -5.86
CA LYS A 16 11.59 12.22 -5.65
C LYS A 16 10.62 11.97 -4.48
N LYS A 17 9.41 12.52 -4.55
CA LYS A 17 8.36 12.33 -3.55
C LYS A 17 7.74 10.99 -3.84
N ALA A 18 7.96 10.04 -2.93
CA ALA A 18 7.30 8.76 -2.97
C ALA A 18 5.79 8.96 -3.11
N LEU A 19 5.14 8.17 -3.97
CA LEU A 19 3.70 8.26 -4.23
C LEU A 19 2.87 8.04 -2.96
N LEU A 20 3.41 7.28 -2.02
CA LEU A 20 2.86 7.03 -0.70
C LEU A 20 3.96 7.27 0.34
N ALA A 21 3.57 7.85 1.48
CA ALA A 21 4.47 8.03 2.60
C ALA A 21 4.85 6.68 3.23
N TRP A 22 6.04 6.60 3.83
CA TRP A 22 6.63 5.35 4.33
C TRP A 22 5.76 4.68 5.41
N ASP A 23 5.22 5.49 6.32
CA ASP A 23 4.25 5.08 7.34
C ASP A 23 3.07 4.32 6.71
N ARG A 24 2.44 4.89 5.68
CA ARG A 24 1.29 4.28 4.99
C ARG A 24 1.65 3.00 4.26
N ILE A 25 2.86 2.90 3.72
CA ILE A 25 3.34 1.67 3.06
C ILE A 25 3.47 0.53 4.07
N CYS A 26 3.88 0.83 5.31
CA CYS A 26 4.00 -0.15 6.39
C CYS A 26 2.65 -0.61 6.96
N TYR A 27 1.54 0.06 6.63
CA TYR A 27 0.21 -0.34 7.09
C TYR A 27 -0.17 -1.74 6.59
N PRO A 28 -1.01 -2.49 7.33
CA PRO A 28 -1.54 -3.76 6.85
C PRO A 28 -2.30 -3.56 5.53
N ARG A 29 -2.35 -4.62 4.69
CA ARG A 29 -3.05 -4.55 3.39
C ARG A 29 -4.51 -4.13 3.52
N ILE A 30 -5.17 -4.54 4.60
CA ILE A 30 -6.57 -4.24 4.90
C ILE A 30 -6.83 -2.77 5.23
N ALA A 31 -5.79 -2.02 5.60
CA ALA A 31 -5.81 -0.59 5.90
C ALA A 31 -5.18 0.24 4.76
N GLY A 32 -4.97 -0.40 3.60
CA GLY A 32 -4.47 0.25 2.39
C GLY A 32 -2.95 0.23 2.21
N GLY A 33 -2.18 -0.18 3.22
CA GLY A 33 -0.72 -0.31 3.08
C GLY A 33 -0.27 -1.56 2.33
N PHE A 34 1.04 -1.73 2.18
CA PHE A 34 1.65 -2.84 1.46
C PHE A 34 2.07 -3.99 2.37
N ASN A 35 1.88 -3.84 3.68
CA ASN A 35 2.34 -4.78 4.70
C ASN A 35 3.87 -4.95 4.67
N ILE A 36 4.58 -3.85 4.37
CA ILE A 36 6.02 -3.76 4.57
C ILE A 36 6.28 -3.63 6.07
N LEU A 37 7.36 -4.24 6.54
CA LEU A 37 7.75 -4.16 7.93
C LEU A 37 8.24 -2.74 8.25
N ASP A 38 7.61 -2.09 9.24
CA ASP A 38 8.18 -0.89 9.82
C ASP A 38 9.38 -1.29 10.66
N ILE A 39 10.57 -1.16 10.05
CA ILE A 39 11.84 -1.57 10.65
C ILE A 39 12.12 -0.83 11.96
N THR A 40 11.66 0.42 12.08
CA THR A 40 11.89 1.24 13.29
C THR A 40 11.11 0.66 14.46
N THR A 41 9.82 0.37 14.25
CA THR A 41 8.96 -0.23 15.26
C THR A 41 9.33 -1.69 15.53
N TRP A 42 9.74 -2.44 14.51
CA TRP A 42 10.24 -3.81 14.69
C TRP A 42 11.52 -3.84 15.53
N ASN A 43 12.43 -2.89 15.31
CA ASN A 43 13.66 -2.78 16.08
C ASN A 43 13.38 -2.48 17.56
N LYS A 44 12.36 -1.68 17.89
CA LYS A 44 11.91 -1.53 19.29
C LYS A 44 11.59 -2.89 19.91
N GLY A 45 10.78 -3.71 19.24
CA GLY A 45 10.45 -5.06 19.72
C GLY A 45 11.64 -6.03 19.78
N ALA A 46 12.60 -5.91 18.87
CA ALA A 46 13.83 -6.70 18.91
C ALA A 46 14.70 -6.34 20.13
N ILE A 47 14.85 -5.04 20.44
CA ILE A 47 15.57 -4.57 21.63
C ILE A 47 14.81 -4.98 22.90
N SER A 48 13.49 -4.84 22.93
CA SER A 48 12.66 -5.30 24.05
C SER A 48 12.80 -6.80 24.31
N LYS A 49 13.00 -7.62 23.28
CA LYS A 49 13.32 -9.05 23.43
C LYS A 49 14.65 -9.28 24.14
N LEU A 50 15.66 -8.47 23.84
CA LEU A 50 16.96 -8.55 24.53
C LEU A 50 16.82 -8.16 26.01
N LEU A 51 16.04 -7.12 26.30
CA LEU A 51 15.72 -6.74 27.68
C LEU A 51 14.97 -7.86 28.41
N TRP A 52 13.96 -8.46 27.78
CA TRP A 52 13.25 -9.59 28.36
C TRP A 52 14.17 -10.80 28.62
N ASN A 53 15.12 -11.09 27.71
CA ASN A 53 16.12 -12.13 27.95
C ASN A 53 17.02 -11.81 29.17
N LEU A 54 17.36 -10.54 29.41
CA LEU A 54 18.12 -10.14 30.62
C LEU A 54 17.37 -10.45 31.90
N CYS A 55 16.03 -10.32 31.88
CA CYS A 55 15.19 -10.60 33.04
C CYS A 55 14.93 -12.11 33.24
N LYS A 56 14.79 -12.88 32.15
CA LYS A 56 14.29 -14.27 32.21
C LYS A 56 15.29 -15.37 31.90
N LYS A 57 16.40 -15.06 31.23
CA LYS A 57 17.37 -16.07 30.75
C LYS A 57 18.71 -15.92 31.45
N ALA A 58 18.69 -16.03 32.78
CA ALA A 58 19.87 -15.97 33.63
C ALA A 58 20.88 -17.10 33.36
N ASP A 59 20.49 -18.14 32.63
CA ASP A 59 21.36 -19.23 32.17
C ASP A 59 22.33 -18.80 31.06
N LYS A 60 22.01 -17.75 30.30
CA LYS A 60 22.83 -17.32 29.16
C LYS A 60 24.07 -16.54 29.60
N LEU A 61 25.22 -16.89 29.05
CA LEU A 61 26.53 -16.31 29.41
C LEU A 61 26.55 -14.77 29.34
N TRP A 62 26.05 -14.19 28.25
CA TRP A 62 26.03 -12.73 28.09
C TRP A 62 25.11 -12.03 29.10
N VAL A 63 24.03 -12.68 29.54
CA VAL A 63 23.12 -12.18 30.59
C VAL A 63 23.83 -12.22 31.95
N ARG A 64 24.47 -13.35 32.28
CA ARG A 64 25.28 -13.49 33.50
C ARG A 64 26.41 -12.46 33.55
N TRP A 65 27.06 -12.23 32.41
CA TRP A 65 28.12 -11.23 32.30
C TRP A 65 27.60 -9.82 32.56
N ILE A 66 26.45 -9.43 31.97
CA ILE A 66 25.84 -8.12 32.21
C ILE A 66 25.50 -7.94 33.70
N HIS A 67 24.84 -8.91 34.32
CA HIS A 67 24.49 -8.82 35.75
C HIS A 67 25.74 -8.78 36.65
N ARG A 68 26.78 -9.57 36.36
CA ARG A 68 28.01 -9.58 37.17
C ARG A 68 28.89 -8.36 36.98
N TYR A 69 28.94 -7.81 35.76
CA TYR A 69 29.78 -6.66 35.45
C TYR A 69 29.10 -5.35 35.87
N TYR A 70 27.81 -5.20 35.55
CA TYR A 70 27.06 -3.97 35.80
C TYR A 70 26.22 -3.99 37.08
N GLY A 71 25.75 -5.15 37.55
CA GLY A 71 24.78 -5.27 38.64
C GLY A 71 25.36 -5.48 40.05
N LYS A 72 26.65 -5.21 40.28
CA LYS A 72 27.37 -5.37 41.56
C LYS A 72 26.84 -4.46 42.69
N ASN A 73 25.57 -4.58 43.09
CA ASN A 73 24.83 -3.83 44.14
C ASN A 73 23.83 -2.77 43.64
N ARG A 74 23.38 -2.84 42.38
CA ARG A 74 22.34 -1.94 41.86
C ARG A 74 21.32 -2.67 40.99
N ASN A 75 20.08 -2.18 41.02
CA ASN A 75 19.08 -2.58 40.06
C ASN A 75 19.37 -1.88 38.72
N ILE A 76 19.99 -2.61 37.79
CA ILE A 76 20.39 -2.08 36.47
C ILE A 76 19.21 -1.64 35.59
N PHE A 77 17.97 -1.97 35.96
CA PHE A 77 16.75 -1.57 35.26
C PHE A 77 16.22 -0.22 35.74
N GLU A 78 16.52 0.17 36.98
CA GLU A 78 16.14 1.47 37.57
C GLU A 78 17.26 2.50 37.41
N ASP A 79 18.50 2.11 37.69
CA ASP A 79 19.69 2.95 37.52
C ASP A 79 20.60 2.38 36.42
N VAL A 80 20.39 2.86 35.19
CA VAL A 80 21.15 2.41 34.02
C VAL A 80 22.61 2.89 34.11
N PRO A 81 23.61 1.99 34.12
CA PRO A 81 25.01 2.36 34.26
C PRO A 81 25.50 3.30 33.15
N LYS A 82 26.03 4.47 33.51
CA LYS A 82 26.62 5.42 32.54
C LYS A 82 27.84 4.86 31.83
N GLN A 83 28.61 4.00 32.52
CA GLN A 83 29.80 3.34 31.98
C GLN A 83 29.48 2.16 31.04
N ALA A 84 28.20 1.74 30.95
CA ALA A 84 27.83 0.65 30.04
C ALA A 84 27.98 1.08 28.58
N SER A 85 28.31 0.13 27.71
CA SER A 85 28.35 0.40 26.27
C SER A 85 27.00 0.90 25.76
N TRP A 86 27.01 1.68 24.68
CA TRP A 86 25.78 2.26 24.12
C TRP A 86 24.71 1.22 23.81
N ILE A 87 25.11 0.02 23.37
CA ILE A 87 24.20 -1.09 23.09
C ILE A 87 23.53 -1.57 24.39
N VAL A 88 24.30 -1.80 25.45
CA VAL A 88 23.76 -2.24 26.75
C VAL A 88 22.84 -1.17 27.33
N GLN A 89 23.22 0.10 27.26
CA GLN A 89 22.36 1.20 27.68
C GLN A 89 21.04 1.22 26.90
N LYS A 90 21.08 0.99 25.57
CA LYS A 90 19.85 0.92 24.76
C LYS A 90 18.95 -0.25 25.12
N ILE A 91 19.52 -1.40 25.47
CA ILE A 91 18.76 -2.56 25.92
C ILE A 91 18.10 -2.26 27.27
N LEU A 92 18.85 -1.75 28.25
CA LEU A 92 18.31 -1.44 29.59
C LEU A 92 17.24 -0.34 29.54
N LYS A 93 17.40 0.66 28.67
CA LYS A 93 16.41 1.73 28.43
C LYS A 93 15.22 1.30 27.58
N ALA A 94 15.09 0.02 27.22
CA ALA A 94 13.97 -0.48 26.43
C ALA A 94 12.70 -0.72 27.26
N THR A 95 12.75 -0.53 28.58
CA THR A 95 11.59 -0.54 29.49
C THR A 95 10.49 0.39 28.98
N LYS A 96 10.86 1.59 28.52
CA LYS A 96 9.92 2.56 27.91
C LYS A 96 9.07 1.99 26.76
N TYR A 97 9.57 1.02 25.99
CA TYR A 97 8.81 0.43 24.89
C TYR A 97 7.74 -0.54 25.40
N PHE A 98 7.94 -1.13 26.59
CA PHE A 98 6.90 -1.91 27.26
C PHE A 98 5.78 -0.97 27.75
N ASP A 99 6.15 0.19 28.30
CA ASP A 99 5.20 1.23 28.69
C ASP A 99 4.41 1.75 27.47
N GLU A 100 5.09 2.06 26.35
CA GLU A 100 4.46 2.45 25.07
C GLU A 100 3.48 1.38 24.56
N ALA A 101 3.78 0.09 24.78
CA ALA A 101 2.92 -1.02 24.38
C ALA A 101 1.80 -1.34 25.40
N GLY A 102 1.72 -0.58 26.50
CA GLY A 102 0.71 -0.73 27.55
C GLY A 102 0.94 -1.92 28.48
N TYR A 103 2.18 -2.40 28.63
CA TYR A 103 2.52 -3.44 29.62
C TYR A 103 2.95 -2.82 30.94
N THR A 104 2.50 -3.40 32.05
CA THR A 104 3.02 -3.12 33.39
C THR A 104 4.30 -3.92 33.65
N MET A 105 5.16 -3.44 34.55
CA MET A 105 6.38 -4.17 34.94
C MET A 105 6.09 -5.56 35.51
N ALA A 106 4.97 -5.73 36.23
CA ALA A 106 4.54 -7.03 36.74
C ALA A 106 4.18 -8.01 35.61
N GLU A 107 3.49 -7.55 34.56
CA GLU A 107 3.19 -8.38 33.39
C GLU A 107 4.45 -8.78 32.63
N VAL A 108 5.40 -7.86 32.48
CA VAL A 108 6.69 -8.16 31.84
C VAL A 108 7.49 -9.18 32.68
N GLN A 109 7.48 -9.03 34.00
CA GLN A 109 8.12 -9.96 34.93
C GLN A 109 7.43 -11.33 34.96
N ASN A 110 6.14 -11.45 34.67
CA ASN A 110 5.46 -12.74 34.62
C ASN A 110 5.42 -13.35 33.21
N MET A 111 5.93 -12.65 32.20
CA MET A 111 5.93 -13.12 30.81
C MET A 111 6.88 -14.30 30.59
N GLU A 112 6.33 -15.49 30.34
CA GLU A 112 7.11 -16.72 30.08
C GLU A 112 7.75 -16.76 28.68
N ARG A 113 7.11 -16.14 27.69
CA ARG A 113 7.57 -16.13 26.29
C ARG A 113 7.40 -14.75 25.67
N PHE A 114 8.47 -14.27 25.02
CA PHE A 114 8.44 -13.02 24.26
C PHE A 114 8.41 -13.27 22.75
N SER A 115 7.38 -12.76 22.08
CA SER A 115 7.26 -12.75 20.62
C SER A 115 7.46 -11.34 20.07
N THR A 116 8.53 -11.13 19.30
CA THR A 116 8.80 -9.85 18.64
C THR A 116 7.67 -9.45 17.70
N THR A 117 7.05 -10.43 17.01
CA THR A 117 5.91 -10.17 16.13
C THR A 117 4.70 -9.68 16.90
N HIS A 118 4.38 -10.29 18.04
CA HIS A 118 3.23 -9.87 18.86
C HIS A 118 3.47 -8.47 19.44
N PHE A 119 4.67 -8.23 19.97
CA PHE A 119 5.05 -6.94 20.51
C PHE A 119 5.05 -5.83 19.45
N TYR A 120 5.53 -6.13 18.24
CA TYR A 120 5.46 -5.23 17.08
C TYR A 120 4.02 -4.86 16.72
N ILE A 121 3.08 -5.82 16.77
CA ILE A 121 1.66 -5.53 16.51
C ILE A 121 1.08 -4.66 17.63
N LYS A 122 1.44 -4.92 18.90
CA LYS A 122 1.00 -4.15 20.07
C LYS A 122 1.49 -2.71 20.08
N LEU A 123 2.71 -2.46 19.62
CA LEU A 123 3.28 -1.11 19.48
C LEU A 123 2.63 -0.27 18.38
N ARG A 124 1.70 -0.84 17.61
CA ARG A 124 1.07 -0.16 16.48
C ARG A 124 -0.39 0.10 16.81
N ASP A 125 -0.86 1.24 16.34
CA ASP A 125 -2.25 1.63 16.50
C ASP A 125 -3.22 0.69 15.76
N GLU A 126 -4.48 0.76 16.17
CA GLU A 126 -5.55 0.12 15.41
C GLU A 126 -5.72 0.81 14.05
N PHE A 127 -5.64 0.01 12.97
CA PHE A 127 -5.78 0.54 11.62
C PHE A 127 -7.22 0.47 11.13
N GLN A 128 -7.75 1.61 10.70
CA GLN A 128 -9.05 1.67 10.04
C GLN A 128 -9.02 0.91 8.70
N LYS A 129 -10.02 0.07 8.49
CA LYS A 129 -10.16 -0.76 7.28
C LYS A 129 -10.65 0.10 6.11
N VAL A 130 -9.91 0.09 5.00
CA VAL A 130 -10.30 0.82 3.77
C VAL A 130 -11.45 0.13 3.04
N ILE A 131 -12.31 0.92 2.39
CA ILE A 131 -13.52 0.42 1.69
C ILE A 131 -13.17 -0.59 0.58
N TRP A 132 -12.08 -0.34 -0.14
CA TRP A 132 -11.64 -1.10 -1.31
C TRP A 132 -10.76 -2.30 -0.94
N ARG A 133 -10.59 -2.61 0.35
CA ARG A 133 -9.69 -3.69 0.81
C ARG A 133 -9.97 -5.02 0.12
N LYS A 134 -11.23 -5.38 -0.12
CA LYS A 134 -11.61 -6.67 -0.74
C LYS A 134 -11.36 -6.70 -2.24
N LEU A 135 -11.26 -5.54 -2.87
CA LEU A 135 -10.98 -5.41 -4.31
C LEU A 135 -9.50 -5.61 -4.60
N VAL A 136 -8.65 -5.32 -3.62
CA VAL A 136 -7.19 -5.38 -3.77
C VAL A 136 -6.59 -6.57 -2.99
N CYS A 137 -7.04 -6.80 -1.76
CA CYS A 137 -6.57 -7.93 -0.95
C CYS A 137 -7.20 -9.23 -1.45
N ASN A 138 -6.37 -10.25 -1.63
CA ASN A 138 -6.78 -11.58 -2.11
C ASN A 138 -7.45 -11.54 -3.50
N ASN A 139 -7.23 -10.46 -4.26
CA ASN A 139 -7.57 -10.44 -5.68
C ASN A 139 -6.58 -11.36 -6.42
N ILE A 140 -7.10 -12.27 -7.23
CA ILE A 140 -6.30 -13.26 -7.97
C ILE A 140 -5.84 -12.76 -9.36
N GLY A 141 -6.19 -11.53 -9.73
CA GLY A 141 -5.72 -10.87 -10.94
C GLY A 141 -4.20 -10.72 -11.01
N LEU A 142 -3.69 -10.19 -12.13
CA LEU A 142 -2.25 -10.02 -12.27
C LEU A 142 -1.71 -8.99 -11.26
N PRO A 143 -0.51 -9.21 -10.68
CA PRO A 143 0.07 -8.29 -9.70
C PRO A 143 0.12 -6.82 -10.16
N ARG A 144 0.47 -6.59 -11.44
CA ARG A 144 0.50 -5.24 -12.05
C ARG A 144 -0.88 -4.56 -12.10
N TRP A 145 -1.95 -5.35 -12.26
CA TRP A 145 -3.32 -4.84 -12.26
C TRP A 145 -3.74 -4.41 -10.88
N ILE A 146 -3.52 -5.30 -9.90
CA ILE A 146 -3.86 -5.07 -8.50
C ILE A 146 -3.07 -3.89 -7.94
N PHE A 147 -1.79 -3.77 -8.33
CA PHE A 147 -0.95 -2.64 -7.97
C PHE A 147 -1.53 -1.32 -8.50
N THR A 148 -1.89 -1.27 -9.79
CA THR A 148 -2.44 -0.06 -10.40
C THR A 148 -3.80 0.33 -9.80
N LEU A 149 -4.67 -0.66 -9.56
CA LEU A 149 -5.93 -0.46 -8.85
C LEU A 149 -5.72 0.12 -7.44
N ARG A 150 -4.73 -0.39 -6.70
CA ARG A 150 -4.38 0.13 -5.38
C ARG A 150 -3.90 1.59 -5.46
N MET A 151 -3.07 1.93 -6.44
CA MET A 151 -2.59 3.30 -6.63
C MET A 151 -3.71 4.26 -7.03
N ALA A 152 -4.67 3.81 -7.85
CA ALA A 152 -5.88 4.54 -8.17
C ALA A 152 -6.73 4.77 -6.92
N ALA A 153 -6.97 3.72 -6.13
CA ALA A 153 -7.77 3.81 -4.90
C ALA A 153 -7.17 4.71 -3.81
N HIS A 154 -5.85 4.94 -3.85
CA HIS A 154 -5.18 5.91 -2.99
C HIS A 154 -5.16 7.35 -3.55
N GLY A 155 -5.63 7.58 -4.79
CA GLY A 155 -5.52 8.89 -5.42
C GLY A 155 -4.09 9.26 -5.84
N ARG A 156 -3.24 8.26 -6.10
CA ARG A 156 -1.78 8.44 -6.29
C ARG A 156 -1.29 8.15 -7.70
N LEU A 157 -2.17 7.87 -8.65
CA LEU A 157 -1.80 7.88 -10.06
C LEU A 157 -1.53 9.31 -10.53
N TYR A 158 -0.60 9.48 -11.47
CA TYR A 158 -0.23 10.78 -12.03
C TYR A 158 -1.23 11.25 -13.11
N THR A 159 -2.49 11.41 -12.69
CA THR A 159 -3.53 12.06 -13.48
C THR A 159 -3.21 13.53 -13.72
N ARG A 160 -3.79 14.16 -14.74
CA ARG A 160 -3.54 15.55 -15.10
C ARG A 160 -3.94 16.50 -13.98
N ASP A 161 -5.07 16.27 -13.30
CA ASP A 161 -5.45 17.06 -12.13
C ASP A 161 -4.37 17.04 -11.03
N ARG A 162 -3.74 15.86 -10.81
CA ARG A 162 -2.67 15.69 -9.82
C ARG A 162 -1.37 16.36 -10.29
N LEU A 163 -1.02 16.21 -11.57
CA LEU A 163 0.16 16.85 -12.15
C LEU A 163 0.02 18.38 -12.18
N PHE A 164 -1.19 18.90 -12.41
CA PHE A 164 -1.52 20.32 -12.34
C PHE A 164 -1.33 20.86 -10.92
N LYS A 165 -1.88 20.18 -9.91
CA LYS A 165 -1.66 20.50 -8.48
C LYS A 165 -0.18 20.46 -8.08
N LEU A 166 0.64 19.69 -8.79
CA LEU A 166 2.09 19.61 -8.57
C LEU A 166 2.89 20.64 -9.40
N GLY A 167 2.24 21.48 -10.20
CA GLY A 167 2.90 22.46 -11.07
C GLY A 167 3.68 21.84 -12.24
N VAL A 168 3.39 20.58 -12.61
CA VAL A 168 4.11 19.86 -13.67
C VAL A 168 3.51 20.13 -15.06
N THR A 169 2.22 20.42 -15.13
CA THR A 169 1.50 20.66 -16.39
C THR A 169 0.40 21.70 -16.17
N THR A 170 0.17 22.56 -17.16
CA THR A 170 -0.96 23.50 -17.19
C THR A 170 -2.18 22.92 -17.90
N ASN A 171 -1.97 21.98 -18.83
CA ASN A 171 -3.04 21.26 -19.52
C ASN A 171 -3.64 20.18 -18.60
N GLN A 172 -4.94 20.30 -18.30
CA GLN A 172 -5.72 19.35 -17.49
C GLN A 172 -6.54 18.36 -18.32
N VAL A 173 -6.65 18.57 -19.64
CA VAL A 173 -7.49 17.79 -20.55
C VAL A 173 -7.07 16.32 -20.59
N CYS A 174 -8.08 15.45 -20.62
CA CYS A 174 -7.92 14.01 -20.65
C CYS A 174 -7.32 13.52 -21.96
N PRO A 175 -6.16 12.83 -21.93
CA PRO A 175 -5.50 12.35 -23.14
C PRO A 175 -6.30 11.29 -23.93
N LEU A 176 -7.35 10.70 -23.36
CA LEU A 176 -8.12 9.65 -24.02
C LEU A 176 -9.26 10.18 -24.89
N CYS A 177 -9.99 11.19 -24.39
CA CYS A 177 -11.12 11.80 -25.07
C CYS A 177 -10.78 13.16 -25.69
N ASP A 178 -9.76 13.85 -25.19
CA ASP A 178 -9.41 15.22 -25.58
C ASP A 178 -10.58 16.23 -25.43
N GLN A 179 -11.54 15.97 -24.51
CA GLN A 179 -12.74 16.80 -24.30
C GLN A 179 -12.79 17.42 -22.88
N ASP A 180 -12.77 16.60 -21.83
CA ASP A 180 -12.90 17.06 -20.44
C ASP A 180 -11.59 16.91 -19.65
N ASP A 181 -11.53 17.50 -18.46
CA ASP A 181 -10.38 17.39 -17.56
C ASP A 181 -10.20 15.96 -16.97
N GLU A 182 -8.95 15.50 -16.89
CA GLU A 182 -8.61 14.20 -16.33
C GLU A 182 -8.40 14.25 -14.81
N TYR A 183 -9.33 13.62 -14.12
CA TYR A 183 -9.24 13.15 -12.74
C TYR A 183 -9.61 11.65 -12.69
N ILE A 184 -9.50 11.00 -11.53
CA ILE A 184 -9.67 9.54 -11.41
C ILE A 184 -11.03 9.04 -11.92
N SER A 185 -12.15 9.65 -11.53
CA SER A 185 -13.47 9.19 -11.97
C SER A 185 -13.68 9.43 -13.47
N HIS A 186 -13.19 10.56 -14.00
CA HIS A 186 -13.20 10.79 -15.44
C HIS A 186 -12.37 9.75 -16.19
N LEU A 187 -11.11 9.57 -15.81
CA LEU A 187 -10.20 8.65 -16.49
C LEU A 187 -10.77 7.22 -16.57
N PHE A 188 -11.32 6.69 -15.47
CA PHE A 188 -11.71 5.28 -15.43
C PHE A 188 -13.16 4.98 -15.82
N PHE A 189 -14.12 5.89 -15.56
CA PHE A 189 -15.53 5.55 -15.68
C PHE A 189 -16.45 6.59 -16.34
N ILE A 190 -16.04 7.87 -16.43
CA ILE A 190 -16.88 8.92 -17.06
C ILE A 190 -16.41 9.25 -18.48
N CYS A 191 -15.10 9.21 -18.75
CA CYS A 191 -14.53 9.45 -20.09
C CYS A 191 -15.19 8.54 -21.13
N GLY A 192 -15.68 9.09 -22.24
CA GLY A 192 -16.43 8.34 -23.26
C GLY A 192 -15.75 7.04 -23.73
N VAL A 193 -14.42 7.04 -23.83
CA VAL A 193 -13.63 5.84 -24.15
C VAL A 193 -13.69 4.79 -23.04
N SER A 194 -13.32 5.14 -21.79
CA SER A 194 -13.27 4.19 -20.67
C SER A 194 -14.65 3.78 -20.18
N ALA A 195 -15.64 4.67 -20.23
CA ALA A 195 -17.05 4.38 -19.96
C ALA A 195 -17.60 3.33 -20.93
N THR A 196 -17.25 3.42 -22.22
CA THR A 196 -17.66 2.41 -23.23
C THR A 196 -17.04 1.04 -22.94
N ILE A 197 -15.73 1.00 -22.61
CA ILE A 197 -15.03 -0.23 -22.21
C ILE A 197 -15.72 -0.85 -20.99
N TRP A 198 -15.94 -0.05 -19.96
CA TRP A 198 -16.54 -0.50 -18.71
C TRP A 198 -17.96 -1.02 -18.91
N LYS A 199 -18.81 -0.29 -19.66
CA LYS A 199 -20.18 -0.71 -19.97
C LYS A 199 -20.22 -2.05 -20.71
N LYS A 200 -19.35 -2.26 -21.70
CA LYS A 200 -19.28 -3.53 -22.45
C LYS A 200 -18.83 -4.70 -21.55
N LEU A 201 -17.86 -4.47 -20.67
CA LEU A 201 -17.38 -5.50 -19.74
C LEU A 201 -18.40 -5.83 -18.64
N LEU A 202 -19.13 -4.83 -18.13
CA LEU A 202 -20.26 -5.05 -17.24
C LEU A 202 -21.35 -5.90 -17.92
N MET A 203 -21.70 -5.58 -19.16
CA MET A 203 -22.68 -6.33 -19.94
C MET A 203 -22.23 -7.79 -20.16
N TRP A 204 -20.94 -7.99 -20.46
CA TRP A 204 -20.34 -9.33 -20.60
C TRP A 204 -20.44 -10.15 -19.29
N LEU A 205 -20.36 -9.51 -18.12
CA LEU A 205 -20.64 -10.15 -16.82
C LEU A 205 -22.13 -10.28 -16.46
N GLY A 206 -23.03 -9.87 -17.35
CA GLY A 206 -24.47 -9.86 -17.10
C GLY A 206 -24.91 -8.79 -16.10
N ILE A 207 -24.15 -7.72 -15.93
CA ILE A 207 -24.49 -6.57 -15.08
C ILE A 207 -25.04 -5.46 -15.98
N ARG A 208 -26.34 -5.14 -15.84
CA ARG A 208 -27.02 -4.12 -16.65
C ARG A 208 -27.21 -2.84 -15.84
N ARG A 209 -26.23 -1.94 -15.93
CA ARG A 209 -26.31 -0.57 -15.38
C ARG A 209 -25.37 0.37 -16.12
N PRO A 210 -25.56 1.69 -16.04
CA PRO A 210 -24.56 2.62 -16.53
C PRO A 210 -23.27 2.58 -15.67
N PRO A 211 -22.13 2.99 -16.25
CA PRO A 211 -20.94 3.39 -15.48
C PRO A 211 -21.30 4.44 -14.42
N MET A 212 -20.68 4.34 -13.25
CA MET A 212 -20.83 5.32 -12.16
C MET A 212 -19.49 6.04 -11.93
N ASN A 213 -19.45 7.07 -11.08
CA ASN A 213 -18.17 7.66 -10.67
C ASN A 213 -17.32 6.65 -9.88
N TRP A 214 -16.04 6.99 -9.66
CA TRP A 214 -15.08 6.11 -8.99
C TRP A 214 -15.56 5.64 -7.61
N GLU A 215 -16.04 6.56 -6.78
CA GLU A 215 -16.49 6.30 -5.42
C GLU A 215 -17.67 5.32 -5.39
N ASP A 216 -18.66 5.55 -6.25
CA ASP A 216 -19.86 4.71 -6.38
C ASP A 216 -19.52 3.32 -6.93
N GLU A 217 -18.58 3.23 -7.89
CA GLU A 217 -18.08 1.95 -8.39
C GLU A 217 -17.41 1.13 -7.28
N LEU A 218 -16.59 1.76 -6.43
CA LEU A 218 -15.97 1.11 -5.29
C LEU A 218 -17.01 0.68 -4.24
N GLN A 219 -18.02 1.50 -3.98
CA GLN A 219 -19.08 1.20 -3.03
C GLN A 219 -19.99 0.07 -3.54
N TRP A 220 -20.34 0.07 -4.82
CA TRP A 220 -21.08 -1.01 -5.46
C TRP A 220 -20.28 -2.32 -5.40
N ALA A 221 -18.98 -2.27 -5.69
CA ALA A 221 -18.10 -3.42 -5.64
C ALA A 221 -17.94 -3.96 -4.21
N LYS A 222 -17.92 -3.09 -3.19
CA LYS A 222 -17.90 -3.49 -1.78
C LYS A 222 -19.16 -4.30 -1.39
N LEU A 223 -20.32 -3.94 -1.92
CA LEU A 223 -21.59 -4.62 -1.63
C LEU A 223 -21.74 -5.92 -2.44
N ASN A 224 -21.41 -5.88 -3.74
CA ASN A 224 -21.72 -6.96 -4.69
C ASN A 224 -20.55 -7.93 -4.94
N ALA A 225 -19.32 -7.51 -4.66
CA ALA A 225 -18.11 -8.30 -4.88
C ALA A 225 -17.36 -8.62 -3.57
N ARG A 226 -18.08 -8.76 -2.45
CA ARG A 226 -17.50 -9.14 -1.14
C ARG A 226 -17.23 -10.64 -1.00
N GLY A 227 -18.06 -11.47 -1.64
CA GLY A 227 -18.05 -12.93 -1.50
C GLY A 227 -16.95 -13.65 -2.26
N ARG A 228 -16.88 -14.98 -2.08
CA ARG A 228 -16.01 -15.90 -2.83
C ARG A 228 -16.72 -16.53 -4.04
N SER A 229 -17.88 -16.00 -4.44
CA SER A 229 -18.56 -16.51 -5.62
C SER A 229 -17.70 -16.28 -6.86
N PRO A 230 -17.72 -17.18 -7.85
CA PRO A 230 -16.98 -16.99 -9.11
C PRO A 230 -17.30 -15.64 -9.76
N LYS A 231 -18.58 -15.23 -9.77
CA LYS A 231 -19.01 -13.92 -10.29
C LYS A 231 -18.34 -12.74 -9.56
N ALA A 232 -18.24 -12.80 -8.23
CA ALA A 232 -17.57 -11.76 -7.44
C ALA A 232 -16.05 -11.76 -7.67
N GLU A 233 -15.43 -12.92 -7.86
CA GLU A 233 -14.01 -13.04 -8.20
C GLU A 233 -13.69 -12.46 -9.57
N VAL A 234 -14.43 -12.87 -10.60
CA VAL A 234 -14.25 -12.34 -11.95
C VAL A 234 -14.48 -10.83 -11.97
N PHE A 235 -15.46 -10.30 -11.24
CA PHE A 235 -15.67 -8.86 -11.13
C PHE A 235 -14.44 -8.14 -10.55
N ARG A 236 -13.85 -8.65 -9.45
CA ARG A 236 -12.64 -8.04 -8.85
C ARG A 236 -11.44 -8.06 -9.79
N ILE A 237 -11.26 -9.16 -10.53
CA ILE A 237 -10.19 -9.28 -11.53
C ILE A 237 -10.42 -8.28 -12.66
N MET A 238 -11.64 -8.24 -13.18
CA MET A 238 -12.07 -7.35 -14.27
C MET A 238 -11.86 -5.88 -13.90
N LEU A 239 -12.31 -5.46 -12.72
CA LEU A 239 -12.10 -4.09 -12.24
C LEU A 239 -10.61 -3.72 -12.22
N ALA A 240 -9.76 -4.61 -11.69
CA ALA A 240 -8.32 -4.38 -11.67
C ALA A 240 -7.71 -4.33 -13.08
N ALA A 241 -8.17 -5.21 -13.98
CA ALA A 241 -7.72 -5.27 -15.37
C ALA A 241 -8.07 -3.99 -16.12
N VAL A 242 -9.31 -3.52 -16.02
CA VAL A 242 -9.78 -2.29 -16.67
C VAL A 242 -8.98 -1.08 -16.19
N VAL A 243 -8.85 -0.92 -14.88
CA VAL A 243 -8.07 0.19 -14.31
C VAL A 243 -6.62 0.17 -14.82
N TYR A 244 -6.00 -1.00 -14.89
CA TYR A 244 -4.65 -1.11 -15.44
C TYR A 244 -4.55 -0.80 -16.93
N HIS A 245 -5.43 -1.39 -17.74
CA HIS A 245 -5.37 -1.26 -19.19
C HIS A 245 -5.73 0.16 -19.64
N VAL A 246 -6.74 0.78 -19.03
CA VAL A 246 -7.05 2.21 -19.25
C VAL A 246 -5.88 3.10 -18.85
N TRP A 247 -5.27 2.85 -17.68
CA TRP A 247 -4.08 3.61 -17.24
C TRP A 247 -2.90 3.44 -18.21
N LYS A 248 -2.68 2.22 -18.69
CA LYS A 248 -1.64 1.88 -19.66
C LYS A 248 -1.86 2.58 -21.00
N GLU A 249 -3.07 2.53 -21.55
CA GLU A 249 -3.41 3.19 -22.81
C GLU A 249 -3.29 4.71 -22.72
N ARG A 250 -3.76 5.30 -21.62
CA ARG A 250 -3.56 6.72 -21.35
C ARG A 250 -2.08 7.07 -21.35
N ASN A 251 -1.24 6.29 -20.68
CA ASN A 251 0.21 6.54 -20.66
C ASN A 251 0.84 6.35 -22.04
N TYR A 252 0.41 5.36 -22.83
CA TYR A 252 0.89 5.23 -24.22
C TYR A 252 0.51 6.44 -25.06
N LYS A 253 -0.71 6.96 -24.93
CA LYS A 253 -1.13 8.17 -25.63
C LYS A 253 -0.29 9.38 -25.23
N VAL A 254 0.00 9.55 -23.93
CA VAL A 254 0.82 10.66 -23.42
C VAL A 254 2.28 10.58 -23.88
N PHE A 255 2.90 9.39 -23.83
CA PHE A 255 4.35 9.25 -24.08
C PHE A 255 4.72 8.84 -25.51
N ARG A 256 3.78 8.25 -26.26
CA ARG A 256 4.02 7.72 -27.61
C ARG A 256 3.04 8.26 -28.66
N GLY A 257 2.00 8.99 -28.27
CA GLY A 257 0.99 9.51 -29.19
C GLY A 257 0.05 8.47 -29.79
N THR A 258 0.26 7.18 -29.52
CA THR A 258 -0.50 6.06 -30.08
C THR A 258 -1.80 5.80 -29.32
N LYS A 259 -2.84 5.36 -30.02
CA LYS A 259 -4.13 4.93 -29.44
C LYS A 259 -4.51 3.57 -29.99
N GLN A 260 -4.76 2.59 -29.11
CA GLN A 260 -5.30 1.30 -29.53
C GLN A 260 -6.81 1.40 -29.79
N ASN A 261 -7.32 0.60 -30.72
CA ASN A 261 -8.75 0.46 -30.94
C ASN A 261 -9.44 -0.12 -29.69
N THR A 262 -10.54 0.50 -29.27
CA THR A 262 -11.30 0.15 -28.07
C THR A 262 -11.82 -1.28 -28.08
N GLU A 263 -12.26 -1.81 -29.23
CA GLU A 263 -12.73 -3.21 -29.34
C GLU A 263 -11.61 -4.22 -29.14
N ILE A 264 -10.42 -3.91 -29.69
CA ILE A 264 -9.24 -4.77 -29.52
C ILE A 264 -8.85 -4.83 -28.05
N LEU A 265 -8.86 -3.69 -27.36
CA LEU A 265 -8.56 -3.62 -25.93
C LEU A 265 -9.57 -4.41 -25.09
N ILE A 266 -10.87 -4.31 -25.39
CA ILE A 266 -11.91 -5.07 -24.69
C ILE A 266 -11.69 -6.58 -24.87
N ARG A 267 -11.45 -7.03 -26.11
CA ARG A 267 -11.16 -8.45 -26.40
C ARG A 267 -9.92 -8.92 -25.65
N GLN A 268 -8.86 -8.12 -25.64
CA GLN A 268 -7.64 -8.42 -24.89
C GLN A 268 -7.92 -8.56 -23.39
N ILE A 269 -8.67 -7.63 -22.79
CA ILE A 269 -9.04 -7.69 -21.37
C ILE A 269 -9.82 -8.98 -21.08
N ILE A 270 -10.83 -9.31 -21.89
CA ILE A 270 -11.65 -10.52 -21.73
C ILE A 270 -10.79 -11.78 -21.83
N GLN A 271 -9.90 -11.88 -22.83
CA GLN A 271 -8.99 -13.01 -23.00
C GLN A 271 -8.04 -13.17 -21.81
N GLU A 272 -7.43 -12.08 -21.34
CA GLU A 272 -6.52 -12.11 -20.19
C GLU A 272 -7.25 -12.49 -18.89
N ILE A 273 -8.52 -12.08 -18.72
CA ILE A 273 -9.37 -12.49 -17.59
C ILE A 273 -9.71 -13.98 -17.69
N HIS A 274 -10.15 -14.47 -18.85
CA HIS A 274 -10.48 -15.89 -19.06
C HIS A 274 -9.30 -16.80 -18.78
N TYR A 275 -8.14 -16.50 -19.36
CA TYR A 275 -6.91 -17.26 -19.11
C TYR A 275 -6.57 -17.29 -17.62
N ARG A 276 -6.74 -16.16 -16.92
CA ARG A 276 -6.47 -16.09 -15.48
C ARG A 276 -7.49 -16.85 -14.63
N GLY A 277 -8.76 -16.85 -15.03
CA GLY A 277 -9.82 -17.63 -14.41
C GLY A 277 -9.58 -19.14 -14.57
N ALA A 278 -9.19 -19.58 -15.76
CA ALA A 278 -8.94 -20.99 -16.06
C ALA A 278 -7.73 -21.60 -15.33
N ILE A 279 -6.74 -20.79 -14.94
CA ILE A 279 -5.55 -21.28 -14.20
C ILE A 279 -5.86 -21.55 -12.71
N LYS A 280 -7.00 -21.07 -12.19
CA LYS A 280 -7.27 -21.05 -10.74
C LYS A 280 -8.63 -21.61 -10.31
N ILE A 281 -9.49 -21.98 -11.26
CA ILE A 281 -10.66 -22.84 -11.04
C ILE A 281 -10.18 -24.28 -11.24
#